data_AF-A0A7W7WRW4-F1
#
_entry.id   AF-A0A7W7WRW4-F1
#
_cell.length_a   1.000
_cell.length_b   1.000
_cell.length_c   1.000
_cell.angle_alpha   90.00
_cell.angle_beta   90.00
_cell.angle_gamma   90.00
#
_symmetry.space_group_name_H-M   'P 1'
#
loop_
_entity.id
_entity.type
_entity.pdbx_description
1 polymer ?
#
loop_
_entity_poly.entity_id
_entity_poly.type
_entity_poly.pdbx_seq_one_letter_code
_entity_poly.pdbx_strand_id
1 'polypeptide(L)'
;MNRRFLLAVAGWLVAAGAATATGLAAVHVIGPGITGPVGEVVSEAAVARSLAAAPPPATAVPTGVPGPPTRPGAGPTDDPNSDRVMSTPGGTVVARCLEGEVLLVSWAPAQGYGIKEVDREPDAHVQVTFEGVAGQVEVDLSCVAGRPAASWD
;
A
#
# COMPACT_ATOMS: atom_id res chain seq x y z
N MET A 1 -40.09 -31.33 32.23
CA MET A 1 -38.95 -31.21 31.30
C MET A 1 -37.72 -31.84 31.94
N ASN A 2 -37.09 -32.79 31.23
CA ASN A 2 -36.03 -33.62 31.81
C ASN A 2 -34.81 -32.79 32.18
N ARG A 3 -34.35 -32.90 33.43
CA ARG A 3 -33.13 -32.27 33.96
C ARG A 3 -31.91 -32.50 33.06
N ARG A 4 -31.87 -33.65 32.38
CA ARG A 4 -30.84 -34.03 31.39
C ARG A 4 -30.85 -33.12 30.15
N PHE A 5 -32.02 -32.73 29.65
CA PHE A 5 -32.13 -31.83 28.51
C PHE A 5 -31.68 -30.41 28.87
N LEU A 6 -32.07 -29.92 30.06
CA LEU A 6 -31.61 -28.63 30.56
C LEU A 6 -30.08 -28.58 30.74
N LEU A 7 -29.48 -29.65 31.25
CA LEU A 7 -28.02 -29.74 31.37
C LEU A 7 -27.32 -29.81 30.00
N ALA A 8 -27.90 -30.50 29.02
CA ALA A 8 -27.37 -30.54 27.66
C ALA A 8 -27.40 -29.16 26.99
N VAL A 9 -28.51 -28.43 27.10
CA VAL A 9 -28.64 -27.06 26.57
C VAL A 9 -27.68 -26.10 27.28
N ALA A 10 -27.56 -26.19 28.60
CA ALA A 10 -26.62 -25.35 29.37
C ALA A 10 -25.17 -25.62 28.97
N GLY A 11 -24.76 -26.88 28.86
CA GLY A 11 -23.42 -27.25 28.41
C GLY A 11 -23.13 -26.76 26.98
N TRP A 12 -24.11 -26.87 26.09
CA TRP A 12 -23.98 -26.38 24.72
C TRP A 12 -23.81 -24.86 24.65
N LEU A 13 -24.59 -24.09 25.45
CA LEU A 13 -24.45 -22.63 25.53
C LEU A 13 -23.07 -22.21 26.07
N VAL A 14 -22.54 -22.93 27.06
CA VAL A 14 -21.20 -22.66 27.60
C VAL A 14 -20.14 -22.89 26.52
N ALA A 15 -20.23 -23.98 25.77
CA ALA A 15 -19.29 -24.28 24.68
C ALA A 15 -19.36 -23.22 23.55
N ALA A 16 -20.58 -22.82 23.15
CA ALA A 16 -20.78 -21.76 22.16
C ALA A 16 -20.20 -20.41 22.63
N GLY A 17 -20.41 -20.07 23.90
CA GLY A 17 -19.85 -18.88 24.52
C GLY A 17 -18.32 -18.89 24.53
N ALA A 18 -17.72 -20.02 24.91
CA ALA A 18 -16.26 -20.18 24.90
C ALA A 18 -15.67 -20.00 23.50
N ALA A 19 -16.27 -20.64 22.47
CA ALA A 19 -15.82 -20.51 21.08
C ALA A 19 -15.90 -19.05 20.59
N THR A 20 -16.98 -18.34 20.93
CA THR A 20 -17.18 -16.94 20.54
C THR A 20 -16.15 -16.02 21.22
N ALA A 21 -15.88 -16.25 22.51
CA ALA A 21 -14.88 -15.49 23.25
C ALA A 21 -13.46 -15.69 22.67
N THR A 22 -13.11 -16.91 22.25
CA THR A 22 -11.84 -17.18 21.57
C THR A 22 -11.72 -16.42 20.25
N GLY A 23 -12.79 -16.38 19.45
CA GLY A 23 -12.82 -15.60 18.21
C GLY A 23 -12.62 -14.10 18.45
N LEU A 24 -13.34 -13.53 19.43
CA LEU A 24 -13.19 -12.13 19.81
C LEU A 24 -11.78 -11.81 20.34
N ALA A 25 -11.18 -12.72 21.11
CA ALA A 25 -9.81 -12.56 21.59
C ALA A 25 -8.81 -12.50 20.43
N ALA A 26 -8.96 -13.33 19.40
CA ALA A 26 -8.11 -13.29 18.20
C ALA A 26 -8.24 -11.94 17.46
N VAL A 27 -9.45 -11.40 17.31
CA VAL A 27 -9.68 -10.08 16.70
C VAL A 27 -9.03 -8.96 17.52
N HIS A 28 -9.10 -9.03 18.85
CA HIS A 28 -8.47 -8.05 19.73
C HIS A 28 -6.93 -8.07 19.67
N VAL A 29 -6.31 -9.19 19.28
CA VAL A 29 -4.85 -9.25 19.04
C VAL A 29 -4.46 -8.51 17.76
N ILE A 30 -5.33 -8.49 16.75
CA ILE A 30 -5.07 -7.89 15.43
C ILE A 30 -5.51 -6.40 15.38
N GLY A 31 -6.56 -6.05 16.11
CA GLY A 31 -7.17 -4.70 16.12
C GLY A 31 -6.26 -3.50 16.42
N PRO A 32 -5.24 -3.58 17.30
CA PRO A 32 -4.41 -2.42 17.66
C PRO A 32 -3.63 -1.82 16.48
N GLY A 33 -3.39 -2.60 15.42
CA GLY A 33 -2.69 -2.14 14.22
C GLY A 33 -3.58 -1.46 13.17
N ILE A 34 -4.91 -1.71 13.21
CA ILE A 34 -5.85 -1.22 12.19
C ILE A 34 -6.69 -0.03 12.71
N THR A 35 -6.99 0.03 14.02
CA THR A 35 -7.76 1.12 14.64
C THR A 35 -6.95 2.00 15.59
N GLY A 36 -5.62 1.99 15.46
CA GLY A 36 -4.78 3.05 16.03
C GLY A 36 -5.29 4.42 15.57
N PRO A 37 -5.07 5.50 16.34
CA PRO A 37 -5.68 6.80 16.11
C PRO A 37 -5.55 7.17 14.64
N VAL A 38 -6.70 7.21 13.97
CA VAL A 38 -6.80 7.60 12.56
C VAL A 38 -6.16 8.98 12.48
N GLY A 39 -5.03 9.04 11.79
CA GLY A 39 -4.21 10.21 11.49
C GLY A 39 -4.50 11.45 12.32
N GLU A 40 -3.54 11.82 13.19
CA GLU A 40 -3.37 13.24 13.46
C GLU A 40 -3.23 13.93 12.10
N VAL A 41 -4.29 14.62 11.69
CA VAL A 41 -4.36 15.32 10.42
C VAL A 41 -3.20 16.30 10.44
N VAL A 42 -2.25 16.14 9.52
CA VAL A 42 -1.09 17.03 9.44
C VAL A 42 -1.62 18.46 9.35
N SER A 43 -1.42 19.23 10.42
CA SER A 43 -1.98 20.57 10.50
C SER A 43 -1.44 21.45 9.37
N GLU A 44 -2.25 22.37 8.84
CA GLU A 44 -1.83 23.30 7.79
C GLU A 44 -0.54 24.05 8.16
N ALA A 45 -0.31 24.29 9.45
CA ALA A 45 0.92 24.89 9.97
C ALA A 45 2.16 24.02 9.75
N ALA A 46 2.04 22.70 9.85
CA ALA A 46 3.12 21.76 9.58
C ALA A 46 3.44 21.68 8.06
N VAL A 47 2.41 21.76 7.22
CA VAL A 47 2.56 21.85 5.75
C VAL A 47 3.20 23.18 5.35
N ALA A 48 2.75 24.31 5.91
CA ALA A 48 3.35 25.61 5.63
C ALA A 48 4.83 25.68 6.04
N ARG A 49 5.19 25.02 7.15
CA ARG A 49 6.58 24.96 7.62
C ARG A 49 7.46 24.08 6.72
N SER A 50 6.95 22.99 6.18
CA SER A 50 7.69 22.15 5.22
C SER A 50 7.83 22.85 3.86
N LEU A 51 6.82 23.59 3.40
CA LEU A 51 6.92 24.43 2.20
C LEU A 51 7.92 25.57 2.38
N ALA A 52 7.93 26.23 3.54
CA ALA A 52 8.84 27.33 3.81
C ALA A 52 10.30 26.86 4.00
N ALA A 53 10.52 25.60 4.38
CA ALA A 53 11.84 25.00 4.50
C ALA A 53 12.42 24.51 3.16
N ALA A 54 11.64 24.52 2.07
CA ALA A 54 12.14 24.19 0.75
C ALA A 54 13.12 25.28 0.26
N PRO A 55 14.36 24.92 -0.14
CA PRO A 55 15.30 25.90 -0.67
C PRO A 55 14.74 26.57 -1.93
N PRO A 56 14.94 27.89 -2.12
CA PRO A 56 14.50 28.54 -3.34
C PRO A 56 15.21 27.91 -4.55
N PRO A 57 14.52 27.67 -5.67
CA PRO A 57 15.16 27.21 -6.89
C PRO A 57 16.19 28.26 -7.31
N ALA A 58 17.42 27.80 -7.58
CA ALA A 58 18.48 28.65 -8.11
C ALA A 58 17.97 29.33 -9.39
N THR A 59 18.00 30.66 -9.41
CA THR A 59 17.52 31.47 -10.53
C THR A 59 18.44 31.27 -11.74
N ALA A 60 18.08 30.36 -12.65
CA ALA A 60 18.63 30.34 -13.99
C ALA A 60 18.03 31.51 -14.78
N VAL A 61 18.89 32.41 -15.25
CA VAL A 61 18.53 33.57 -16.08
C VAL A 61 17.95 33.08 -17.42
N PRO A 62 16.74 33.50 -17.85
CA PRO A 62 16.12 32.96 -19.05
C PRO A 62 16.67 33.67 -20.30
N THR A 63 17.26 32.90 -21.21
CA THR A 63 17.32 33.27 -22.63
C THR A 63 16.65 32.15 -23.43
N GLY A 64 15.46 32.45 -23.99
CA GLY A 64 14.93 31.76 -25.16
C GLY A 64 13.75 30.81 -24.98
N VAL A 65 12.60 31.25 -25.51
CA VAL A 65 11.48 30.49 -26.13
C VAL A 65 10.49 29.74 -25.21
N PRO A 66 9.15 29.96 -25.34
CA PRO A 66 8.15 29.22 -24.58
C PRO A 66 7.92 27.82 -25.17
N GLY A 67 8.35 26.79 -24.45
CA GLY A 67 7.90 25.41 -24.60
C GLY A 67 6.87 25.04 -23.51
N PRO A 68 6.00 24.04 -23.73
CA PRO A 68 4.94 23.66 -22.79
C PRO A 68 5.49 23.30 -21.40
N PRO A 69 4.73 23.55 -20.31
CA PRO A 69 5.23 23.42 -18.95
C PRO A 69 5.64 21.98 -18.67
N THR A 70 6.95 21.75 -18.53
CA THR A 70 7.48 20.50 -17.99
C THR A 70 7.12 20.50 -16.50
N ARG A 71 6.21 19.60 -16.11
CA ARG A 71 6.05 19.18 -14.71
C ARG A 71 7.44 18.92 -14.14
N PRO A 72 7.75 19.26 -12.88
CA PRO A 72 8.98 18.76 -12.26
C PRO A 72 8.87 17.24 -12.19
N GLY A 73 9.31 16.57 -13.26
CA GLY A 73 9.78 15.22 -13.15
C GLY A 73 10.97 15.33 -12.22
N ALA A 74 10.86 14.73 -11.04
CA ALA A 74 12.06 14.23 -10.39
C ALA A 74 12.81 13.48 -11.50
N GLY A 75 13.92 14.05 -11.96
CA GLY A 75 14.79 13.34 -12.89
C GLY A 75 15.08 11.98 -12.26
N PRO A 76 15.29 10.91 -13.05
CA PRO A 76 15.75 9.66 -12.49
C PRO A 76 17.05 9.98 -11.75
N THR A 77 16.98 10.10 -10.44
CA THR A 77 18.16 9.90 -9.62
C THR A 77 18.48 8.43 -9.90
N ASP A 78 19.57 8.18 -10.62
CA ASP A 78 20.13 6.84 -10.84
C ASP A 78 20.67 6.25 -9.52
N ASP A 79 19.91 6.44 -8.44
CA ASP A 79 20.12 5.77 -7.18
C ASP A 79 19.39 4.43 -7.27
N PRO A 80 20.12 3.30 -7.21
CA PRO A 80 19.52 1.96 -7.25
C PRO A 80 18.54 1.72 -6.08
N ASN A 81 18.54 2.56 -5.05
CA ASN A 81 17.65 2.45 -3.90
C ASN A 81 16.51 3.50 -3.90
N SER A 82 16.30 4.21 -5.02
CA SER A 82 15.21 5.19 -5.12
C SER A 82 13.84 4.55 -5.39
N ASP A 83 12.79 5.19 -4.88
CA ASP A 83 11.39 4.81 -5.15
C ASP A 83 11.08 5.01 -6.63
N ARG A 84 10.61 3.95 -7.29
CA ARG A 84 10.25 3.98 -8.70
C ARG A 84 8.77 3.80 -8.90
N VAL A 85 8.16 4.75 -9.60
CA VAL A 85 6.76 4.69 -10.02
C VAL A 85 6.67 3.97 -11.37
N MET A 86 5.78 2.99 -11.47
CA MET A 86 5.49 2.23 -12.69
C MET A 86 3.98 2.21 -12.94
N SER A 87 3.58 2.40 -14.19
CA SER A 87 2.18 2.40 -14.61
C SER A 87 1.84 1.07 -15.28
N THR A 88 0.71 0.49 -14.91
CA THR A 88 0.16 -0.76 -15.45
C THR A 88 -1.28 -0.53 -15.93
N PRO A 89 -1.88 -1.47 -16.68
CA PRO A 89 -3.29 -1.34 -17.07
C PRO A 89 -4.26 -1.28 -15.88
N GLY A 90 -3.92 -1.96 -14.78
CA GLY A 90 -4.75 -2.02 -13.56
C GLY A 90 -4.53 -0.86 -12.59
N GLY A 91 -3.46 -0.08 -12.74
CA GLY A 91 -3.15 1.01 -11.80
C GLY A 91 -1.72 1.53 -11.88
N THR A 92 -1.26 2.13 -10.78
CA THR A 92 0.14 2.53 -10.60
C THR A 92 0.71 1.85 -9.37
N VAL A 93 1.97 1.42 -9.46
CA VAL A 93 2.71 0.79 -8.36
C VAL A 93 4.01 1.54 -8.13
N VAL A 94 4.40 1.67 -6.87
CA VAL A 94 5.67 2.27 -6.45
C VAL A 94 6.45 1.22 -5.70
N ALA A 95 7.66 0.95 -6.16
CA ALA A 95 8.51 -0.08 -5.59
C ALA A 95 9.93 0.43 -5.36
N ARG A 96 10.65 -0.25 -4.48
CA ARG A 96 12.05 0.01 -4.14
C ARG A 96 12.79 -1.33 -4.05
N CYS A 97 14.05 -1.35 -4.47
CA CYS A 97 14.93 -2.49 -4.21
C CYS A 97 15.64 -2.32 -2.87
N LEU A 98 15.63 -3.37 -2.04
CA LEU A 98 16.32 -3.46 -0.76
C LEU A 98 17.14 -4.74 -0.75
N GLU A 99 18.47 -4.63 -0.73
CA GLU A 99 19.39 -5.78 -0.63
C GLU A 99 19.17 -6.91 -1.67
N GLY A 100 18.52 -6.60 -2.80
CA GLY A 100 18.20 -7.56 -3.87
C GLY A 100 16.75 -8.05 -3.87
N GLU A 101 16.00 -7.77 -2.81
CA GLU A 101 14.55 -7.98 -2.71
C GLU A 101 13.81 -6.73 -3.18
N VAL A 102 12.58 -6.89 -3.68
CA VAL A 102 11.70 -5.79 -4.03
C VAL A 102 10.72 -5.55 -2.89
N LEU A 103 10.59 -4.29 -2.49
CA LEU A 103 9.56 -3.82 -1.58
C LEU A 103 8.54 -3.00 -2.37
N LEU A 104 7.28 -3.40 -2.27
CA LEU A 104 6.16 -2.57 -2.72
C LEU A 104 5.89 -1.46 -1.68
N VAL A 105 6.15 -0.22 -2.07
CA VAL A 105 6.03 0.96 -1.20
C VAL A 105 4.60 1.49 -1.19
N SER A 106 3.98 1.59 -2.37
CA SER A 106 2.58 2.00 -2.49
C SER A 106 1.97 1.55 -3.82
N TRP A 107 0.65 1.55 -3.90
CA TRP A 107 -0.09 1.22 -5.13
C TRP A 107 -1.42 1.98 -5.15
N ALA A 108 -1.93 2.24 -6.35
CA ALA A 108 -3.21 2.91 -6.57
C ALA A 108 -3.92 2.28 -7.77
N PRO A 109 -5.16 1.76 -7.61
CA PRO A 109 -5.94 1.24 -8.72
C PRO A 109 -6.26 2.30 -9.77
N ALA A 110 -6.33 1.87 -11.03
CA ALA A 110 -6.91 2.65 -12.10
C ALA A 110 -8.44 2.74 -11.93
N GLN A 111 -9.04 3.68 -12.65
CA GLN A 111 -10.48 3.92 -12.61
C GLN A 111 -11.21 2.65 -13.08
N GLY A 112 -12.16 2.15 -12.28
CA GLY A 112 -12.90 0.92 -12.60
C GLY A 112 -12.20 -0.39 -12.21
N TYR A 113 -11.04 -0.31 -11.55
CA TYR A 113 -10.34 -1.42 -10.92
C TYR A 113 -10.35 -1.27 -9.39
N GLY A 114 -10.39 -2.39 -8.69
CA GLY A 114 -10.17 -2.52 -7.26
C GLY A 114 -8.92 -3.35 -6.97
N ILE A 115 -8.59 -3.49 -5.69
CA ILE A 115 -7.51 -4.37 -5.23
C ILE A 115 -8.10 -5.72 -4.87
N LYS A 116 -7.55 -6.78 -5.46
CA LYS A 116 -7.89 -8.15 -5.11
C LYS A 116 -6.88 -8.71 -4.10
N GLU A 117 -5.59 -8.61 -4.41
CA GLU A 117 -4.50 -9.19 -3.63
C GLU A 117 -3.25 -8.32 -3.73
N VAL A 118 -2.48 -8.26 -2.64
CA VAL A 118 -1.25 -7.47 -2.53
C VAL A 118 -0.28 -8.15 -1.57
N ASP A 119 0.92 -8.43 -2.08
CA ASP A 119 2.06 -8.78 -1.25
C ASP A 119 2.74 -7.50 -0.76
N ARG A 120 2.95 -7.40 0.55
CA ARG A 120 3.58 -6.23 1.20
C ARG A 120 4.93 -6.53 1.80
N GLU A 121 5.26 -7.80 1.93
CA GLU A 121 6.53 -8.24 2.46
C GLU A 121 7.59 -8.08 1.37
N PRO A 122 8.80 -7.60 1.71
CA PRO A 122 9.93 -7.66 0.80
C PRO A 122 10.19 -9.12 0.39
N ASP A 123 10.28 -9.37 -0.91
CA ASP A 123 10.65 -10.68 -1.45
C ASP A 123 11.34 -10.53 -2.81
N ALA A 124 11.88 -11.61 -3.37
CA ALA A 124 12.45 -11.63 -4.71
C ALA A 124 11.42 -11.25 -5.80
N HIS A 125 10.15 -11.62 -5.59
CA HIS A 125 9.02 -11.23 -6.43
C HIS A 125 7.86 -10.80 -5.54
N VAL A 126 7.29 -9.63 -5.82
CA VAL A 126 6.15 -9.10 -5.06
C VAL A 126 5.01 -8.85 -6.02
N GLN A 127 3.83 -9.39 -5.70
CA GLN A 127 2.69 -9.34 -6.59
C GLN A 127 1.62 -8.35 -6.13
N VAL A 128 1.01 -7.67 -7.10
CA VAL A 128 -0.19 -6.84 -6.90
C VAL A 128 -1.21 -7.19 -7.96
N THR A 129 -2.41 -7.54 -7.52
CA THR A 129 -3.50 -7.94 -8.40
C THR A 129 -4.63 -6.93 -8.35
N PHE A 130 -4.87 -6.30 -9.49
CA PHE A 130 -5.99 -5.39 -9.72
C PHE A 130 -7.14 -6.13 -10.39
N GLU A 131 -8.37 -5.96 -9.92
CA GLU A 131 -9.55 -6.60 -10.51
C GLU A 131 -10.62 -5.55 -10.84
N GLY A 132 -11.15 -5.58 -12.05
CA GLY A 132 -12.14 -4.60 -12.51
C GLY A 132 -13.10 -5.19 -13.54
N VAL A 133 -14.00 -4.33 -14.04
CA VAL A 133 -15.00 -4.72 -15.05
C VAL A 133 -14.39 -5.18 -16.38
N ALA A 134 -13.16 -4.76 -16.66
CA ALA A 134 -12.40 -5.13 -17.85
C ALA A 134 -11.55 -6.40 -17.66
N GLY A 135 -11.53 -6.98 -16.46
CA GLY A 135 -10.75 -8.19 -16.13
C GLY A 135 -9.82 -8.00 -14.92
N GLN A 136 -8.95 -8.99 -14.72
CA GLN A 136 -7.88 -8.97 -13.74
C GLN A 136 -6.58 -8.51 -14.43
N VAL A 137 -5.74 -7.76 -13.71
CA VAL A 137 -4.39 -7.39 -14.11
C VAL A 137 -3.47 -7.78 -12.96
N GLU A 138 -2.62 -8.76 -13.20
CA GLU A 138 -1.65 -9.25 -12.24
C GLU A 138 -0.31 -8.57 -12.52
N VAL A 139 0.29 -7.95 -11.51
CA VAL A 139 1.54 -7.21 -11.64
C VAL A 139 2.61 -7.86 -10.79
N ASP A 140 3.64 -8.38 -11.44
CA ASP A 140 4.82 -8.94 -10.80
C ASP A 140 5.93 -7.91 -10.75
N LEU A 141 6.42 -7.64 -9.54
CA LEU A 141 7.54 -6.76 -9.30
C LEU A 141 8.80 -7.57 -9.02
N SER A 142 9.94 -7.11 -9.54
CA SER A 142 11.25 -7.72 -9.28
C SER A 142 12.37 -6.66 -9.34
N CYS A 143 13.55 -7.02 -8.84
CA CYS A 143 14.73 -6.17 -8.91
C CYS A 143 15.70 -6.66 -10.00
N VAL A 144 15.91 -5.82 -11.03
CA VAL A 144 16.85 -6.09 -12.13
C VAL A 144 17.99 -5.08 -12.06
N ALA A 145 19.22 -5.57 -11.82
CA ALA A 145 20.41 -4.72 -11.65
C ALA A 145 20.23 -3.59 -10.61
N GLY A 146 19.57 -3.91 -9.50
CA GLY A 146 19.26 -2.95 -8.44
C GLY A 146 18.22 -1.90 -8.85
N ARG A 147 17.35 -2.19 -9.82
CA ARG A 147 16.24 -1.32 -10.20
C ARG A 147 14.91 -2.07 -10.17
N PRO A 148 13.84 -1.48 -9.62
CA PRO A 148 12.52 -2.10 -9.68
C PRO A 148 12.03 -2.20 -11.13
N ALA A 149 11.62 -3.40 -11.52
CA ALA A 149 10.98 -3.73 -12.78
C ALA A 149 9.60 -4.33 -12.51
N ALA A 150 8.65 -4.04 -13.40
CA ALA A 150 7.30 -4.59 -13.36
C ALA A 150 6.99 -5.32 -14.66
N SER A 151 6.41 -6.50 -14.56
CA SER A 151 5.73 -7.21 -15.64
C SER A 151 4.26 -7.42 -15.27
N TRP A 152 3.39 -7.58 -16.26
CA TRP A 152 1.98 -7.83 -16.02
C TRP A 152 1.33 -8.65 -17.13
N ASP A 153 0.25 -9.35 -16.79
CA ASP A 153 -0.66 -10.06 -17.71
C ASP A 153 -2.13 -9.72 -17.37
#